data_AF-A0A380FKF9-F1
#
_entry.id   AF-A0A380FKF9-F1
#
_cell.length_a   1.000
_cell.length_b   1.000
_cell.length_c   1.000
_cell.angle_alpha   90.00
_cell.angle_beta   90.00
_cell.angle_gamma   90.00
#
_symmetry.space_group_name_H-M   'P 1'
#
loop_
_entity.id
_entity.type
_entity.pdbx_description
1 polymer ?
#
loop_
_entity_poly.entity_id
_entity_poly.type
_entity_poly.pdbx_seq_one_letter_code
_entity_poly.pdbx_strand_id
1 'polypeptide(L)'
;MGYSSDNPTSIWGILIGSAIAIILPIILIQIFGYGEDTTEEVADTAEDNNPNAIIVDDNLETTVFSPIKGTVLPLSEVNDPIFAQEMMGKGLAIQPSANAVVSPIEGVVSMIAPSKHAIGITSTTGVEILIHVGLDTVQLNGEGFELLVQEHEKIDRNQPLLNFNKEQLEQQGYDTVIPIIITNSW
;
A
#
# COMPACT_ATOMS: atom_id res chain seq x y z
N MET A 1 -18.39 41.31 29.77
CA MET A 1 -17.26 40.42 30.11
C MET A 1 -16.07 40.85 29.27
N GLY A 2 -15.01 41.51 29.73
CA GLY A 2 -14.61 42.03 31.02
C GLY A 2 -13.32 42.80 30.73
N TYR A 3 -13.44 44.07 30.34
CA TYR A 3 -12.28 44.94 30.12
C TYR A 3 -12.10 45.75 31.40
N SER A 4 -11.14 45.34 32.24
CA SER A 4 -10.70 46.15 33.36
C SER A 4 -9.63 47.10 32.84
N SER A 5 -9.89 48.41 32.90
CA SER A 5 -8.97 49.47 32.47
C SER A 5 -7.71 49.60 33.34
N ASP A 6 -7.64 48.81 34.41
CA ASP A 6 -6.68 49.02 35.49
C ASP A 6 -5.39 48.19 35.33
N ASN A 7 -5.27 47.38 34.27
CA ASN A 7 -4.04 46.65 33.94
C ASN A 7 -3.78 46.61 32.42
N PRO A 8 -3.27 47.71 31.83
CA PRO A 8 -2.95 47.79 30.40
C PRO A 8 -1.87 46.78 29.96
N THR A 9 -1.13 46.19 30.91
CA THR A 9 -0.13 45.13 30.68
C THR A 9 -0.76 43.79 30.28
N SER A 10 -2.05 43.57 30.54
CA SER A 10 -2.73 42.30 30.22
C SER A 10 -3.00 42.12 28.72
N ILE A 11 -3.26 43.21 27.99
CA ILE A 11 -3.46 43.21 26.54
C ILE A 11 -2.15 42.89 25.83
N TRP A 12 -1.06 43.50 26.28
CA TRP A 12 0.28 43.18 25.79
C TRP A 12 0.65 41.73 26.10
N GLY A 13 0.28 41.21 27.28
CA GLY A 13 0.44 39.80 27.62
C GLY A 13 -0.28 38.84 26.66
N ILE A 14 -1.53 39.17 26.27
CA ILE A 14 -2.32 38.37 25.32
C ILE A 14 -1.74 38.45 23.91
N LEU A 15 -1.31 39.64 23.47
CA LEU A 15 -0.70 39.84 22.16
C LEU A 15 0.66 39.13 22.05
N ILE A 16 1.49 39.22 23.09
CA ILE A 16 2.79 38.52 23.16
C ILE A 16 2.57 37.01 23.23
N GLY A 17 1.63 36.53 24.04
CA GLY A 17 1.31 35.11 24.14
C GLY A 17 0.80 34.53 22.81
N SER A 18 -0.04 35.27 22.09
CA SER A 18 -0.55 34.87 20.77
C SER A 18 0.58 34.83 19.72
N ALA A 19 1.51 35.78 19.76
CA ALA A 19 2.66 35.80 18.86
C ALA A 19 3.61 34.62 19.11
N ILE A 20 3.87 34.28 20.38
CA ILE A 20 4.70 33.13 20.74
C ILE A 20 4.05 31.82 20.26
N ALA A 21 2.73 31.66 20.42
CA ALA A 21 2.03 30.45 19.99
C ALA A 21 2.09 30.20 18.47
N ILE A 22 2.23 31.24 17.65
CA ILE A 22 2.36 31.12 16.19
C ILE A 22 3.82 30.93 15.76
N ILE A 23 4.74 31.67 16.38
CA ILE A 23 6.15 31.73 15.94
C ILE A 23 6.96 30.54 16.49
N LEU A 24 6.67 30.08 17.72
CA LEU A 24 7.42 28.99 18.35
C LEU A 24 7.33 27.66 17.58
N PRO A 25 6.15 27.21 17.09
CA PRO A 25 6.07 26.02 16.25
C PRO A 25 6.90 26.13 14.97
N ILE A 26 6.88 27.28 14.30
CA ILE A 26 7.62 27.51 13.05
C ILE A 26 9.14 27.41 13.28
N ILE A 27 9.64 27.99 14.37
CA ILE A 27 11.05 27.89 14.75
C ILE A 27 11.43 26.46 15.13
N LEU A 28 10.56 25.74 15.83
CA LEU A 28 10.78 24.32 16.16
C LEU A 28 10.85 23.46 14.89
N ILE A 29 10.01 23.73 13.89
CA ILE A 29 10.06 23.06 12.58
C ILE A 29 11.38 23.37 11.85
N GLN A 30 11.89 24.60 11.93
CA GLN A 30 13.17 24.98 11.31
C GLN A 30 14.41 24.43 12.01
N ILE A 31 14.36 24.16 13.32
CA ILE A 31 15.50 23.59 14.08
C ILE A 31 15.48 22.07 14.09
N PHE A 32 14.31 21.45 14.27
CA PHE A 32 14.19 20.01 14.45
C PHE A 32 13.78 19.25 13.17
N GLY A 33 13.23 19.95 12.17
CA GLY A 33 12.69 19.31 10.97
C GLY A 33 11.47 18.42 11.27
N TYR A 34 10.62 18.20 10.26
CA TYR A 34 9.66 17.09 10.32
C TYR A 34 10.39 15.80 9.92
N GLY A 35 10.32 14.78 10.76
CA GLY A 35 10.61 13.41 10.36
C GLY A 35 9.47 12.90 9.48
N GLU A 36 9.75 12.86 8.18
CA GLU A 36 9.35 11.88 7.15
C GLU A 36 7.87 11.45 7.11
N ASP A 37 7.10 12.08 6.21
CA ASP A 37 6.60 11.48 4.97
C ASP A 37 5.43 12.32 4.46
N THR A 38 5.70 13.16 3.46
CA THR A 38 4.65 13.81 2.69
C THR A 38 5.20 14.05 1.29
N THR A 39 4.80 13.15 0.38
CA THR A 39 4.62 13.38 -1.06
C THR A 39 5.80 14.02 -1.79
N GLU A 40 6.63 13.17 -2.42
CA GLU A 40 7.49 13.61 -3.52
C GLU A 40 6.80 13.38 -4.88
N GLU A 41 6.28 14.47 -5.43
CA GLU A 41 6.05 14.78 -6.86
C GLU A 41 6.20 16.32 -6.96
N VAL A 42 6.84 16.99 -7.91
CA VAL A 42 7.59 16.72 -9.15
C VAL A 42 8.32 18.03 -9.54
N ALA A 43 9.43 17.93 -10.30
CA ALA A 43 9.99 18.78 -11.38
C ALA A 43 9.95 20.34 -11.28
N ASP A 44 10.84 21.18 -11.82
CA ASP A 44 11.73 21.15 -12.99
C ASP A 44 12.61 22.42 -12.95
N THR A 45 13.89 22.38 -13.34
CA THR A 45 14.50 23.48 -14.10
C THR A 45 15.60 22.95 -15.01
N ALA A 46 15.33 23.09 -16.30
CA ALA A 46 16.17 22.79 -17.43
C ALA A 46 17.48 23.59 -17.48
N GLU A 47 18.57 22.90 -17.85
CA GLU A 47 19.56 23.46 -18.78
C GLU A 47 19.95 22.43 -19.84
N ASP A 48 19.87 22.91 -21.08
CA ASP A 48 20.08 22.27 -22.37
C ASP A 48 21.54 21.85 -22.58
N ASN A 49 21.76 20.53 -22.59
CA ASN A 49 22.68 19.88 -23.51
C ASN A 49 21.97 18.60 -23.93
N ASN A 50 21.72 18.39 -25.22
CA ASN A 50 20.93 17.27 -25.73
C ASN A 50 21.79 16.02 -26.03
N PRO A 51 21.86 15.03 -25.11
CA PRO A 51 21.82 13.60 -25.39
C PRO A 51 20.39 13.06 -25.19
N ASN A 52 19.38 13.92 -25.34
CA ASN A 52 17.96 13.67 -25.23
C ASN A 52 17.42 12.89 -26.45
N ALA A 53 17.97 11.72 -26.68
CA ALA A 53 17.10 10.55 -26.64
C ALA A 53 17.12 10.09 -25.18
N ILE A 54 16.29 10.71 -24.33
CA ILE A 54 15.66 9.90 -23.29
C ILE A 54 14.97 8.82 -24.10
N ILE A 55 15.54 7.62 -24.08
CA ILE A 55 14.82 6.41 -24.45
C ILE A 55 13.75 6.34 -23.37
N VAL A 56 12.66 7.07 -23.57
CA VAL A 56 11.38 6.67 -23.01
C VAL A 56 11.17 5.38 -23.75
N ASP A 57 11.61 4.28 -23.12
CA ASP A 57 11.23 2.98 -23.61
C ASP A 57 9.71 2.98 -23.46
N ASP A 58 9.03 3.21 -24.58
CA ASP A 58 7.58 3.05 -24.73
C ASP A 58 7.14 1.62 -24.34
N ASN A 59 8.09 0.76 -23.96
CA ASN A 59 7.94 -0.57 -23.41
C ASN A 59 8.52 -0.70 -21.99
N LEU A 60 8.18 0.19 -21.04
CA LEU A 60 8.21 -0.17 -19.61
C LEU A 60 7.12 -1.21 -19.33
N GLU A 61 7.23 -2.37 -19.97
CA GLU A 61 6.37 -3.52 -19.77
C GLU A 61 6.83 -4.27 -18.53
N THR A 62 6.12 -4.06 -17.42
CA THR A 62 6.33 -4.85 -16.22
C THR A 62 5.55 -6.15 -16.31
N THR A 63 6.27 -7.26 -16.42
CA THR A 63 5.64 -8.60 -16.44
C THR A 63 5.34 -9.07 -15.02
N VAL A 64 4.06 -9.26 -14.72
CA VAL A 64 3.58 -9.86 -13.46
C VAL A 64 3.26 -11.34 -13.69
N PHE A 65 3.91 -12.23 -12.95
CA PHE A 65 3.69 -13.68 -13.06
C PHE A 65 2.54 -14.13 -12.16
N SER A 66 2.06 -15.36 -12.37
CA SER A 66 1.04 -15.93 -11.50
C SER A 66 1.63 -16.25 -10.12
N PRO A 67 1.06 -15.74 -9.01
CA PRO A 67 1.56 -16.00 -7.66
C PRO A 67 1.17 -17.38 -7.13
N ILE A 68 0.28 -18.11 -7.83
CA ILE A 68 -0.19 -19.42 -7.38
C ILE A 68 -0.74 -20.25 -8.55
N LYS A 69 -0.56 -21.58 -8.47
CA LYS A 69 -1.17 -22.50 -9.44
C LYS A 69 -2.69 -22.52 -9.27
N GLY A 70 -3.42 -22.41 -10.36
CA GLY A 70 -4.88 -22.39 -10.34
C GLY A 70 -5.49 -22.06 -11.68
N THR A 71 -6.79 -21.81 -11.67
CA THR A 71 -7.54 -21.35 -12.85
C THR A 71 -7.77 -19.85 -12.74
N VAL A 72 -7.47 -19.10 -13.81
CA VAL A 72 -7.69 -17.65 -13.87
C VAL A 72 -9.17 -17.38 -14.15
N LEU A 73 -9.71 -16.40 -13.43
CA LEU A 73 -11.07 -15.91 -13.53
C LEU A 73 -11.04 -14.37 -13.70
N PRO A 74 -11.99 -13.78 -14.44
CA PRO A 74 -12.15 -12.33 -14.45
C PRO A 74 -12.64 -11.85 -13.07
N LEU A 75 -12.27 -10.62 -12.68
CA LEU A 75 -12.72 -10.05 -11.40
C LEU A 75 -14.26 -9.99 -11.31
N SER A 76 -14.96 -9.79 -12.42
CA SER A 76 -16.42 -9.77 -12.49
C SER A 76 -17.11 -11.07 -12.04
N GLU A 77 -16.38 -12.19 -11.97
CA GLU A 77 -16.90 -13.48 -11.48
C GLU A 77 -16.65 -13.70 -9.98
N VAL A 78 -15.91 -12.80 -9.31
CA VAL A 78 -15.65 -12.86 -7.88
C VAL A 78 -16.92 -12.46 -7.12
N ASN A 79 -17.30 -13.24 -6.10
CA ASN A 79 -18.49 -13.00 -5.29
C ASN A 79 -18.30 -11.91 -4.21
N ASP A 80 -17.64 -10.81 -4.57
CA ASP A 80 -17.43 -9.65 -3.72
C ASP A 80 -17.47 -8.37 -4.58
N PRO A 81 -18.42 -7.45 -4.35
CA PRO A 81 -18.54 -6.21 -5.12
C PRO A 81 -17.28 -5.34 -5.12
N ILE A 82 -16.45 -5.37 -4.07
CA ILE A 82 -15.22 -4.58 -3.97
C ILE A 82 -14.23 -4.99 -5.06
N PHE A 83 -14.06 -6.29 -5.25
CA PHE A 83 -13.19 -6.84 -6.27
C PHE A 83 -13.88 -6.86 -7.64
N ALA A 84 -15.15 -7.27 -7.71
CA ALA A 84 -15.87 -7.43 -8.97
C ALA A 84 -16.11 -6.12 -9.73
N GLN A 85 -16.14 -4.99 -9.03
CA GLN A 85 -16.27 -3.66 -9.63
C GLN A 85 -14.93 -2.94 -9.76
N GLU A 86 -13.80 -3.63 -9.55
CA GLU A 86 -12.45 -3.07 -9.66
C GLU A 86 -12.24 -1.82 -8.77
N MET A 87 -12.95 -1.72 -7.64
CA MET A 87 -12.91 -0.52 -6.79
C MET A 87 -11.54 -0.29 -6.13
N MET A 88 -10.74 -1.35 -5.97
CA MET A 88 -9.37 -1.29 -5.46
C MET A 88 -8.30 -1.26 -6.58
N GLY A 89 -8.73 -1.22 -7.84
CA GLY A 89 -7.86 -1.30 -9.02
C GLY A 89 -8.21 -2.47 -9.92
N LYS A 90 -7.56 -2.48 -11.09
CA LYS A 90 -7.71 -3.52 -12.13
C LYS A 90 -6.93 -4.76 -11.75
N GLY A 91 -7.37 -5.91 -12.25
CA GLY A 91 -6.68 -7.17 -11.98
C GLY A 91 -7.42 -8.39 -12.47
N LEU A 92 -7.15 -9.51 -11.83
CA LEU A 92 -7.79 -10.80 -12.09
C LEU A 92 -7.92 -11.58 -10.79
N ALA A 93 -8.65 -12.67 -10.81
CA ALA A 93 -8.71 -13.60 -9.69
C ALA A 93 -8.21 -14.98 -10.10
N ILE A 94 -7.75 -15.76 -9.13
CA ILE A 94 -7.31 -17.14 -9.34
C ILE A 94 -8.06 -18.05 -8.38
N GLN A 95 -8.70 -19.11 -8.92
CA GLN A 95 -9.15 -20.24 -8.11
C GLN A 95 -7.95 -21.17 -7.86
N PRO A 96 -7.40 -21.24 -6.64
CA PRO A 96 -6.16 -21.96 -6.38
C PRO A 96 -6.34 -23.48 -6.46
N SER A 97 -5.31 -24.16 -6.97
CA SER A 97 -5.12 -25.61 -6.93
C SER A 97 -3.93 -26.02 -6.07
N ALA A 98 -3.32 -25.06 -5.36
CA ALA A 98 -2.18 -25.24 -4.47
C ALA A 98 -2.39 -24.36 -3.23
N ASN A 99 -1.54 -24.57 -2.22
CA ASN A 99 -1.63 -23.94 -0.90
C ASN A 99 -0.52 -22.91 -0.64
N ALA A 100 0.43 -22.77 -1.58
CA ALA A 100 1.58 -21.90 -1.46
C ALA A 100 1.48 -20.72 -2.44
N VAL A 101 1.50 -19.51 -1.89
CA VAL A 101 1.58 -18.25 -2.63
C VAL A 101 3.04 -17.82 -2.72
N VAL A 102 3.48 -17.48 -3.93
CA VAL A 102 4.82 -16.97 -4.21
C VAL A 102 4.77 -15.56 -4.76
N SER A 103 5.90 -14.86 -4.74
CA SER A 103 6.00 -13.53 -5.31
C SER A 103 5.83 -13.57 -6.83
N PRO A 104 4.90 -12.78 -7.40
CA PRO A 104 4.70 -12.70 -8.83
C PRO A 104 5.78 -11.87 -9.53
N ILE A 105 6.58 -11.10 -8.77
CA ILE A 105 7.58 -10.17 -9.28
C ILE A 105 8.71 -9.95 -8.25
N GLU A 106 9.82 -9.38 -8.66
CA GLU A 106 10.81 -8.82 -7.72
C GLU A 106 10.34 -7.48 -7.14
N GLY A 107 10.64 -7.22 -5.88
CA GLY A 107 10.18 -5.99 -5.22
C GLY A 107 10.37 -5.98 -3.72
N VAL A 108 9.52 -5.22 -3.04
CA VAL A 108 9.47 -5.10 -1.58
C VAL A 108 8.08 -5.42 -1.10
N VAL A 109 7.96 -6.18 -0.01
CA VAL A 109 6.70 -6.38 0.71
C VAL A 109 6.30 -5.05 1.36
N SER A 110 5.34 -4.34 0.77
CA SER A 110 4.93 -3.01 1.23
C SER A 110 3.92 -3.06 2.38
N MET A 111 3.16 -4.15 2.49
CA MET A 111 2.13 -4.31 3.52
C MET A 111 1.86 -5.80 3.77
N ILE A 112 1.61 -6.17 5.02
CA ILE A 112 1.01 -7.43 5.38
C ILE A 112 -0.25 -7.14 6.22
N ALA A 113 -1.40 -7.65 5.79
CA ALA A 113 -2.63 -7.48 6.57
C ALA A 113 -2.48 -8.09 7.98
N PRO A 114 -3.02 -7.49 9.05
CA PRO A 114 -2.89 -8.01 10.41
C PRO A 114 -3.38 -9.46 10.57
N SER A 115 -4.42 -9.85 9.84
CA SER A 115 -4.95 -11.22 9.79
C SER A 115 -4.27 -12.11 8.73
N LYS A 116 -3.15 -11.65 8.15
CA LYS A 116 -2.22 -12.41 7.29
C LYS A 116 -2.77 -12.92 5.95
N HIS A 117 -4.03 -12.64 5.65
CA HIS A 117 -4.71 -13.09 4.44
C HIS A 117 -4.32 -12.28 3.18
N ALA A 118 -3.74 -11.09 3.33
CA ALA A 118 -3.38 -10.24 2.20
C ALA A 118 -1.96 -9.68 2.32
N ILE A 119 -1.28 -9.59 1.18
CA ILE A 119 0.09 -9.10 1.03
C ILE A 119 0.14 -8.07 -0.08
N GLY A 120 0.68 -6.90 0.22
CA GLY A 120 1.02 -5.85 -0.73
C GLY A 120 2.49 -5.96 -1.14
N ILE A 121 2.77 -5.82 -2.43
CA ILE A 121 4.11 -5.85 -3.02
C ILE A 121 4.27 -4.61 -3.89
N THR A 122 5.34 -3.86 -3.68
CA THR A 122 5.76 -2.80 -4.61
C THR A 122 6.93 -3.31 -5.43
N SER A 123 6.76 -3.39 -6.75
CA SER A 123 7.82 -3.80 -7.66
C SER A 123 8.92 -2.75 -7.76
N THR A 124 10.10 -3.15 -8.25
CA THR A 124 11.20 -2.23 -8.57
C THR A 124 10.82 -1.19 -9.64
N THR A 125 9.79 -1.47 -10.43
CA THR A 125 9.24 -0.58 -11.46
C THR A 125 8.11 0.34 -10.96
N GLY A 126 7.74 0.28 -9.68
CA GLY A 126 6.68 1.10 -9.08
C GLY A 126 5.26 0.55 -9.22
N VAL A 127 5.06 -0.59 -9.87
CA VAL A 127 3.76 -1.30 -9.86
C VAL A 127 3.46 -1.82 -8.46
N GLU A 128 2.29 -1.51 -7.93
CA GLU A 128 1.80 -1.99 -6.64
C GLU A 128 0.80 -3.13 -6.84
N ILE A 129 1.08 -4.27 -6.22
CA ILE A 129 0.31 -5.50 -6.36
C ILE A 129 -0.24 -5.92 -5.00
N LEU A 130 -1.55 -6.12 -4.92
CA LEU A 130 -2.22 -6.70 -3.77
C LEU A 130 -2.62 -8.14 -4.10
N ILE A 131 -2.17 -9.09 -3.27
CA ILE A 131 -2.61 -10.48 -3.30
C ILE A 131 -3.51 -10.70 -2.09
N HIS A 132 -4.79 -10.99 -2.32
CA HIS A 132 -5.77 -11.23 -1.26
C HIS A 132 -6.22 -12.70 -1.27
N VAL A 133 -5.97 -13.46 -0.21
CA VAL A 133 -6.22 -14.91 -0.18
C VAL A 133 -7.61 -15.21 0.39
N GLY A 134 -8.52 -15.65 -0.48
CA GLY A 134 -9.90 -15.93 -0.15
C GLY A 134 -10.75 -14.66 0.01
N LEU A 135 -12.07 -14.82 0.14
CA LEU A 135 -13.01 -13.74 0.45
C LEU A 135 -13.41 -13.80 1.93
N ASP A 136 -13.58 -12.63 2.55
CA ASP A 136 -13.94 -12.48 3.97
C ASP A 136 -12.99 -13.17 4.98
N THR A 137 -11.84 -13.66 4.53
CA THR A 137 -10.85 -14.38 5.35
C THR A 137 -10.15 -13.51 6.39
N VAL A 138 -10.33 -12.19 6.32
CA VAL A 138 -9.94 -11.24 7.38
C VAL A 138 -10.50 -11.66 8.75
N GLN A 139 -11.68 -12.28 8.77
CA GLN A 139 -12.39 -12.72 9.99
C GLN A 139 -11.67 -13.85 10.74
N LEU A 140 -10.73 -14.54 10.08
CA LEU A 140 -9.98 -15.65 10.65
C LEU A 140 -8.85 -15.20 11.58
N ASN A 141 -8.55 -13.90 11.66
CA ASN A 141 -7.52 -13.36 12.54
C ASN A 141 -6.15 -14.06 12.41
N GLY A 142 -5.81 -14.53 11.21
CA GLY A 142 -4.56 -15.23 10.91
C GLY A 142 -4.61 -16.75 11.11
N GLU A 143 -5.73 -17.33 11.53
CA GLU A 143 -5.89 -18.79 11.54
C GLU A 143 -5.90 -19.36 10.12
N GLY A 144 -5.15 -20.45 9.90
CA GLY A 144 -5.03 -21.07 8.58
C GLY A 144 -4.01 -20.40 7.64
N PHE A 145 -3.28 -19.38 8.11
CA PHE A 145 -2.26 -18.65 7.34
C PHE A 145 -0.88 -18.72 8.02
N GLU A 146 0.13 -19.10 7.25
CA GLU A 146 1.54 -19.13 7.65
C GLU A 146 2.36 -18.19 6.75
N LEU A 147 2.68 -17.01 7.27
CA LEU A 147 3.55 -16.05 6.58
C LEU A 147 5.00 -16.52 6.59
N LEU A 148 5.64 -16.36 5.44
CA LEU A 148 7.05 -16.73 5.20
C LEU A 148 7.95 -15.52 4.99
N VAL A 149 7.36 -14.31 4.98
CA VAL A 149 8.03 -13.02 4.76
C VAL A 149 7.59 -11.99 5.80
N GLN A 150 8.33 -10.89 5.88
CA GLN A 150 8.06 -9.75 6.75
C GLN A 150 7.78 -8.47 5.94
N GLU A 151 7.13 -7.49 6.55
CA GLU A 151 7.00 -6.17 5.96
C GLU A 151 8.37 -5.53 5.72
N HIS A 152 8.48 -4.74 4.66
CA HIS A 152 9.71 -4.10 4.18
C HIS A 152 10.81 -5.06 3.73
N GLU A 153 10.52 -6.36 3.65
CA GLU A 153 11.44 -7.37 3.12
C GLU A 153 11.56 -7.24 1.59
N LYS A 154 12.80 -7.30 1.08
CA LYS A 154 13.07 -7.44 -0.35
C LYS A 154 12.83 -8.87 -0.78
N ILE A 155 12.09 -9.05 -1.86
CA ILE A 155 11.69 -10.36 -2.36
C ILE A 155 12.04 -10.51 -3.84
N ASP A 156 12.44 -11.73 -4.21
CA ASP A 156 12.65 -12.12 -5.59
C ASP A 156 11.39 -12.79 -6.17
N ARG A 157 11.28 -12.82 -7.51
CA ARG A 157 10.22 -13.59 -8.18
C ARG A 157 10.26 -15.07 -7.77
N ASN A 158 9.08 -15.65 -7.55
CA ASN A 158 8.88 -17.02 -7.05
C ASN A 158 9.32 -17.28 -5.60
N GLN A 159 9.75 -16.26 -4.86
CA GLN A 159 10.00 -16.41 -3.43
C GLN A 159 8.68 -16.75 -2.71
N PRO A 160 8.65 -17.78 -1.85
CA PRO A 160 7.47 -18.09 -1.04
C PRO A 160 7.08 -16.93 -0.13
N LEU A 161 5.80 -16.57 -0.10
CA LEU A 161 5.27 -15.46 0.70
C LEU A 161 4.36 -15.94 1.83
N LEU A 162 3.46 -16.86 1.50
CA LEU A 162 2.40 -17.29 2.39
C LEU A 162 1.98 -18.72 2.03
N ASN A 163 1.86 -19.58 3.05
CA ASN A 163 1.10 -20.81 2.94
C ASN A 163 -0.27 -20.63 3.59
N PHE A 164 -1.29 -21.25 3.01
CA PHE A 164 -2.62 -21.28 3.61
C PHE A 164 -3.24 -22.67 3.49
N ASN A 165 -4.17 -22.99 4.39
CA ASN A 165 -4.88 -24.27 4.35
C ASN A 165 -6.20 -24.12 3.59
N LYS A 166 -6.15 -24.37 2.27
CA LYS A 166 -7.32 -24.28 1.39
C LYS A 166 -8.48 -25.16 1.87
N GLU A 167 -8.21 -26.42 2.19
CA GLU A 167 -9.24 -27.37 2.62
C GLU A 167 -9.94 -26.92 3.90
N GLN A 168 -9.19 -26.33 4.84
CA GLN A 168 -9.77 -25.77 6.07
C GLN A 168 -10.66 -24.56 5.78
N LEU A 169 -10.23 -23.65 4.91
CA LEU A 169 -11.03 -22.47 4.52
C LEU A 169 -12.36 -22.91 3.88
N GLU A 170 -12.30 -23.86 2.95
CA GLU A 170 -13.50 -24.41 2.29
C GLU A 170 -14.44 -25.11 3.28
N GLN A 171 -13.90 -25.88 4.24
CA GLN A 171 -14.70 -26.53 5.29
C GLN A 171 -15.37 -25.52 6.23
N GLN A 172 -14.76 -24.35 6.43
CA GLN A 172 -15.33 -23.26 7.20
C GLN A 172 -16.31 -22.40 6.37
N GLY A 173 -16.48 -22.68 5.08
CA GLY A 173 -17.43 -22.01 4.20
C GLY A 173 -16.90 -20.73 3.56
N TYR A 174 -15.59 -20.47 3.62
CA TYR A 174 -14.98 -19.34 2.92
C TYR A 174 -14.72 -19.65 1.46
N ASP A 175 -14.91 -18.65 0.62
CA ASP A 175 -14.45 -18.69 -0.77
C ASP A 175 -12.93 -18.57 -0.80
N THR A 176 -12.26 -19.48 -1.52
CA THR A 176 -10.80 -19.52 -1.63
C THR A 176 -10.26 -18.85 -2.88
N VAL A 177 -11.12 -18.21 -3.70
CA VAL A 177 -10.69 -17.37 -4.81
C VAL A 177 -9.73 -16.29 -4.31
N ILE A 178 -8.64 -16.08 -5.05
CA ILE A 178 -7.55 -15.17 -4.71
C ILE A 178 -7.55 -14.01 -5.70
N PRO A 179 -8.11 -12.83 -5.34
CA PRO A 179 -7.93 -11.62 -6.11
C PRO A 179 -6.45 -11.17 -6.15
N ILE A 180 -6.01 -10.76 -7.34
CA ILE A 180 -4.69 -10.17 -7.60
C ILE A 180 -4.94 -8.83 -8.29
N ILE A 181 -4.66 -7.75 -7.56
CA ILE A 181 -5.07 -6.39 -7.93
C ILE A 181 -3.83 -5.53 -8.12
N ILE A 182 -3.80 -4.73 -9.18
CA ILE A 182 -2.84 -3.64 -9.35
C ILE A 182 -3.47 -2.40 -8.73
N THR A 183 -3.00 -2.01 -7.54
CA THR A 183 -3.68 -0.97 -6.77
C THR A 183 -3.55 0.39 -7.44
N ASN A 184 -2.40 0.73 -8.00
CA ASN A 184 -2.12 2.01 -8.67
C ASN A 184 -2.46 2.06 -10.17
N SER A 185 -3.62 1.50 -10.56
CA SER A 185 -4.05 1.38 -11.97
C SER A 185 -5.22 2.28 -12.39
N TRP A 186 -5.45 3.36 -11.65
CA TRP A 186 -6.53 4.35 -11.85
C TRP A 186 -6.32 5.31 -13.02
#